data_AF-A0A4Q3DTE6-F1
#
_entry.id   AF-A0A4Q3DTE6-F1
#
_cell.length_a   1.000
_cell.length_b   1.000
_cell.length_c   1.000
_cell.angle_alpha   90.00
_cell.angle_beta   90.00
_cell.angle_gamma   90.00
#
_symmetry.space_group_name_H-M   'P 1'
#
loop_
_entity.id
_entity.type
_entity.pdbx_description
1 polymer ?
#
loop_
_entity_poly.entity_id
_entity_poly.type
_entity_poly.pdbx_seq_one_letter_code
_entity_poly.pdbx_strand_id
1 'polypeptide(L)'
;MKLSLTHTLTFSLGTPGRAVQHLLLTALSTPQQKIERWSIDMPGFAEAATFRDGFGNKAHLVSQVKPEPELVVTVSGLVETIDKAGVLGRLDLDPPPALFRRPTDLTRPNDEFRVGLSHKDGRIALLHELMARVHAQATGPSQTQDADGQSQSQGSRPDDAVHAFIAAARAENIPARYVTGYLFDDGAARFHAWAEAWDDGLGWIGFDPLLDRCPTDHHIRLAAGLDATSTMPIRAVPMWLEMPVETVEITEA
;
A
#
# COMPACT_ATOMS: atom_id res chain seq x y z
N MET A 1 8.18 -10.99 14.66
CA MET A 1 9.35 -10.16 15.02
C MET A 1 8.92 -8.90 15.78
N LYS A 2 9.81 -8.22 16.52
CA LYS A 2 9.53 -6.91 17.14
C LYS A 2 10.36 -5.83 16.43
N LEU A 3 9.70 -4.81 15.92
CA LEU A 3 10.28 -3.77 15.06
C LEU A 3 10.06 -2.38 15.65
N SER A 4 11.12 -1.58 15.66
CA SER A 4 11.08 -0.13 15.87
C SER A 4 11.19 0.56 14.51
N LEU A 5 10.30 1.50 14.24
CA LEU A 5 10.18 2.23 12.98
C LEU A 5 10.27 3.73 13.23
N THR A 6 11.01 4.43 12.38
CA THR A 6 10.91 5.88 12.17
C THR A 6 10.73 6.16 10.68
N HIS A 7 9.74 6.97 10.31
CA HIS A 7 9.55 7.43 8.94
C HIS A 7 9.38 8.95 8.95
N THR A 8 10.26 9.65 8.24
CA THR A 8 10.22 11.11 8.10
C THR A 8 9.89 11.47 6.65
N LEU A 9 8.86 12.30 6.48
CA LEU A 9 8.44 12.86 5.21
C LEU A 9 8.59 14.39 5.25
N THR A 10 9.28 14.96 4.27
CA THR A 10 9.48 16.40 4.14
C THR A 10 8.87 16.91 2.83
N PHE A 11 7.96 17.87 2.92
CA PHE A 11 7.25 18.47 1.79
C PHE A 11 7.52 19.96 1.66
N SER A 12 7.73 20.43 0.43
CA SER A 12 7.71 21.85 0.09
C SER A 12 6.28 22.30 -0.19
N LEU A 13 5.72 23.10 0.72
CA LEU A 13 4.37 23.67 0.62
C LEU A 13 4.34 25.00 -0.16
N GLY A 14 5.49 25.62 -0.41
CA GLY A 14 5.55 26.98 -0.95
C GLY A 14 5.10 28.01 0.08
N THR A 15 4.10 28.85 -0.23
CA THR A 15 3.56 29.85 0.71
C THR A 15 2.02 29.81 0.76
N PRO A 16 1.41 28.70 1.18
CA PRO A 16 -0.04 28.60 1.19
C PRO A 16 -0.63 29.47 2.31
N GLY A 17 -1.72 30.17 2.01
CA GLY A 17 -2.47 30.90 3.03
C GLY A 17 -3.19 29.97 4.02
N ARG A 18 -3.48 28.72 3.63
CA ARG A 18 -4.02 27.63 4.46
C ARG A 18 -3.64 26.29 3.83
N ALA A 19 -3.52 25.25 4.63
CA ALA A 19 -3.37 23.89 4.14
C ALA A 19 -4.21 22.90 4.95
N VAL A 20 -4.80 21.94 4.26
CA VAL A 20 -5.50 20.80 4.88
C VAL A 20 -4.80 19.54 4.43
N GLN A 21 -4.44 18.67 5.37
CA GLN A 21 -3.81 17.39 5.10
C GLN A 21 -4.68 16.23 5.59
N HIS A 22 -4.86 15.22 4.75
CA HIS A 22 -5.46 13.94 5.09
C HIS A 22 -4.36 12.89 5.17
N LEU A 23 -4.17 12.28 6.35
CA LEU A 23 -3.09 11.34 6.62
C LEU A 23 -3.64 9.91 6.80
N LEU A 24 -2.94 8.96 6.19
CA LEU A 24 -3.11 7.51 6.32
C LEU A 24 -1.82 6.86 6.83
N LEU A 25 -1.25 7.45 7.88
CA LEU A 25 0.05 7.07 8.45
C LEU A 25 -0.07 6.35 9.81
N THR A 26 -1.27 5.89 10.18
CA THR A 26 -1.50 5.24 11.47
C THR A 26 -1.72 3.75 11.31
N ALA A 27 -0.77 2.95 11.82
CA ALA A 27 -0.90 1.51 11.87
C ALA A 27 -2.03 1.08 12.83
N LEU A 28 -2.70 -0.02 12.49
CA LEU A 28 -3.72 -0.65 13.32
C LEU A 28 -3.29 -2.06 13.72
N SER A 29 -3.68 -2.50 14.91
CA SER A 29 -3.47 -3.90 15.31
C SER A 29 -4.37 -4.81 14.48
N THR A 30 -3.81 -5.91 13.98
CA THR A 30 -4.46 -6.94 13.18
C THR A 30 -3.95 -8.32 13.63
N PRO A 31 -4.47 -9.43 13.10
CA PRO A 31 -3.90 -10.76 13.38
C PRO A 31 -2.43 -10.94 12.97
N GLN A 32 -1.89 -10.06 12.12
CA GLN A 32 -0.50 -10.08 11.65
C GLN A 32 0.39 -9.07 12.35
N GLN A 33 -0.16 -8.12 13.11
CA GLN A 33 0.63 -7.13 13.83
C GLN A 33 -0.06 -6.59 15.08
N LYS A 34 0.71 -6.33 16.13
CA LYS A 34 0.26 -5.70 17.36
C LYS A 34 1.04 -4.41 17.56
N ILE A 35 0.31 -3.30 17.61
CA ILE A 35 0.88 -1.97 17.83
C ILE A 35 1.08 -1.77 19.33
N GLU A 36 2.34 -1.68 19.78
CA GLU A 36 2.66 -1.34 21.17
C GLU A 36 2.68 0.17 21.38
N ARG A 37 3.31 0.89 20.45
CA ARG A 37 3.37 2.35 20.45
C ARG A 37 3.29 2.86 19.02
N TRP A 38 2.55 3.94 18.82
CA TRP A 38 2.51 4.66 17.54
C TRP A 38 2.30 6.14 17.79
N SER A 39 3.07 6.99 17.12
CA SER A 39 2.92 8.43 17.17
C SER A 39 3.20 9.06 15.82
N ILE A 40 2.47 10.12 15.52
CA ILE A 40 2.72 11.02 14.40
C ILE A 40 3.01 12.39 15.00
N ASP A 41 4.13 12.98 14.60
CA ASP A 41 4.53 14.33 14.95
C ASP A 41 4.55 15.18 13.68
N MET A 42 3.73 16.25 13.67
CA MET A 42 3.72 17.27 12.62
C MET A 42 3.02 18.54 13.14
N PRO A 43 3.28 19.71 12.54
CA PRO A 43 2.54 20.93 12.83
C PRO A 43 1.02 20.75 12.71
N GLY A 44 0.30 21.12 13.77
CA GLY A 44 -1.16 21.04 13.84
C GLY A 44 -1.75 19.66 14.20
N PHE A 45 -0.94 18.62 14.38
CA PHE A 45 -1.44 17.27 14.65
C PHE A 45 -2.23 17.13 15.96
N ALA A 46 -1.89 17.95 16.98
CA ALA A 46 -2.57 17.93 18.26
C ALA A 46 -4.08 18.24 18.17
N GLU A 47 -4.49 18.97 17.13
CA GLU A 47 -5.89 19.33 16.86
C GLU A 47 -6.51 18.48 15.73
N ALA A 48 -5.82 17.44 15.28
CA ALA A 48 -6.25 16.63 14.15
C ALA A 48 -7.59 15.93 14.44
N ALA A 49 -8.54 16.06 13.52
CA ALA A 49 -9.72 15.22 13.53
C ALA A 49 -9.31 13.78 13.21
N THR A 50 -9.65 12.84 14.08
CA THR A 50 -9.31 11.42 13.91
C THR A 50 -10.57 10.62 13.68
N PHE A 51 -10.59 9.80 12.62
CA PHE A 51 -11.76 9.00 12.26
C PHE A 51 -11.34 7.72 11.53
N ARG A 52 -12.32 6.84 11.29
CA ARG A 52 -12.15 5.68 10.41
C ARG A 52 -12.73 6.01 9.04
N ASP A 53 -11.93 5.86 7.99
CA ASP A 53 -12.39 6.14 6.63
C ASP A 53 -13.28 5.01 6.07
N GLY A 54 -13.77 5.19 4.84
CA GLY A 54 -14.63 4.22 4.17
C GLY A 54 -13.97 2.88 3.81
N PHE A 55 -12.64 2.77 3.96
CA PHE A 55 -11.89 1.54 3.73
C PHE A 55 -11.46 0.85 5.04
N GLY A 56 -11.86 1.42 6.18
CA GLY A 56 -11.51 0.90 7.49
C GLY A 56 -10.16 1.40 8.02
N ASN A 57 -9.51 2.36 7.36
CA ASN A 57 -8.23 2.92 7.82
C ASN A 57 -8.44 3.91 8.95
N LYS A 58 -7.44 4.07 9.84
CA LYS A 58 -7.41 5.18 10.79
C LYS A 58 -6.81 6.40 10.11
N ALA A 59 -7.67 7.37 9.83
CA ALA A 59 -7.33 8.60 9.11
C ALA A 59 -7.29 9.81 10.06
N HIS A 60 -6.46 10.78 9.68
CA HIS A 60 -6.36 12.06 10.37
C HIS A 60 -6.55 13.21 9.38
N LEU A 61 -7.32 14.23 9.78
CA LEU A 61 -7.44 15.49 9.04
C LEU A 61 -6.82 16.61 9.86
N VAL A 62 -5.74 17.19 9.35
CA VAL A 62 -5.00 18.29 9.95
C VAL A 62 -5.30 19.56 9.16
N SER A 63 -5.65 20.65 9.83
CA SER A 63 -5.94 21.93 9.20
C SER A 63 -5.01 23.00 9.77
N GLN A 64 -4.19 23.59 8.91
CA GLN A 64 -3.23 24.63 9.26
C GLN A 64 -3.69 25.97 8.68
N VAL A 65 -3.90 26.95 9.57
CA VAL A 65 -4.34 28.31 9.17
C VAL A 65 -3.21 29.14 8.59
N LYS A 66 -1.96 28.85 8.97
CA LYS A 66 -0.76 29.51 8.44
C LYS A 66 0.37 28.47 8.42
N PRO A 67 0.38 27.56 7.44
CA PRO A 67 1.41 26.54 7.35
C PRO A 67 2.78 27.18 7.08
N GLU A 68 3.83 26.56 7.62
CA GLU A 68 5.20 26.89 7.24
C GLU A 68 5.47 26.47 5.78
N PRO A 69 6.46 27.05 5.10
CA PRO A 69 6.83 26.67 3.73
C PRO A 69 7.27 25.22 3.58
N GLU A 70 7.75 24.62 4.66
CA GLU A 70 8.17 23.23 4.74
C GLU A 70 7.29 22.51 5.76
N LEU A 71 6.81 21.32 5.39
CA LEU A 71 6.08 20.44 6.29
C LEU A 71 6.90 19.18 6.53
N VAL A 72 7.28 18.96 7.78
CA VAL A 72 7.91 17.72 8.23
C VAL A 72 6.87 16.90 8.99
N VAL A 73 6.75 15.63 8.61
CA VAL A 73 5.90 14.64 9.28
C VAL A 73 6.78 13.47 9.71
N THR A 74 6.84 13.21 11.00
CA THR A 74 7.61 12.11 11.59
C THR A 74 6.66 11.09 12.18
N VAL A 75 6.74 9.85 11.72
CA VAL A 75 6.00 8.71 12.25
C VAL A 75 6.98 7.85 13.04
N SER A 76 6.61 7.46 14.26
CA SER A 76 7.39 6.53 15.07
C SER A 76 6.50 5.40 15.58
N GLY A 77 7.00 4.17 15.49
CA GLY A 77 6.24 2.98 15.84
C GLY A 77 7.08 1.91 16.55
N LEU A 78 6.48 1.22 17.51
CA LEU A 78 6.96 -0.04 18.06
C LEU A 78 5.88 -1.10 17.81
N VAL A 79 6.21 -2.08 16.98
CA VAL A 79 5.25 -3.05 16.44
C VAL A 79 5.78 -4.46 16.60
N GLU A 80 4.95 -5.36 17.11
CA GLU A 80 5.19 -6.80 17.04
C GLU A 80 4.47 -7.35 15.81
N THR A 81 5.20 -7.93 14.86
CA THR A 81 4.69 -8.54 13.63
C THR A 81 4.71 -10.07 13.74
N ILE A 82 3.78 -10.73 13.06
CA ILE A 82 3.61 -12.20 13.10
C ILE A 82 3.44 -12.72 11.69
N ASP A 83 4.26 -13.69 11.30
CA ASP A 83 4.11 -14.35 10.01
C ASP A 83 2.91 -15.30 10.08
N LYS A 84 1.94 -15.05 9.20
CA LYS A 84 0.71 -15.84 9.03
C LYS A 84 0.61 -16.40 7.61
N ALA A 85 1.73 -16.52 6.90
CA ALA A 85 1.78 -16.92 5.50
C ALA A 85 0.82 -16.08 4.63
N GLY A 86 0.86 -14.75 4.80
CA GLY A 86 -0.02 -13.82 4.10
C GLY A 86 -1.46 -13.72 4.63
N VAL A 87 -1.95 -14.65 5.44
CA VAL A 87 -3.35 -14.65 5.90
C VAL A 87 -3.58 -13.56 6.96
N LEU A 88 -4.28 -12.49 6.58
CA LEU A 88 -4.71 -11.43 7.49
C LEU A 88 -6.03 -11.79 8.17
N GLY A 89 -6.90 -12.52 7.47
CA GLY A 89 -8.19 -12.92 8.00
C GLY A 89 -9.31 -11.90 7.75
N ARG A 90 -10.35 -11.99 8.57
CA ARG A 90 -11.44 -11.01 8.61
C ARG A 90 -11.09 -9.95 9.65
N LEU A 91 -11.26 -8.68 9.31
CA LEU A 91 -11.00 -7.58 10.22
C LEU A 91 -12.31 -7.02 10.79
N ASP A 92 -12.25 -6.52 12.01
CA ASP A 92 -13.36 -5.77 12.60
C ASP A 92 -13.53 -4.43 11.89
N LEU A 93 -14.79 -4.04 11.65
CA LEU A 93 -15.16 -2.78 10.97
C LEU A 93 -14.59 -2.65 9.55
N ASP A 94 -14.23 -3.76 8.93
CA ASP A 94 -13.85 -3.81 7.53
C ASP A 94 -15.09 -3.61 6.64
N PRO A 95 -15.02 -2.83 5.56
CA PRO A 95 -16.15 -2.68 4.66
C PRO A 95 -16.46 -4.02 3.96
N PRO A 96 -17.68 -4.18 3.41
CA PRO A 96 -18.03 -5.39 2.67
C PRO A 96 -17.02 -5.68 1.55
N PRO A 97 -16.48 -6.92 1.45
CA PRO A 97 -15.45 -7.25 0.45
C PRO A 97 -15.86 -6.89 -0.98
N ALA A 98 -17.15 -6.99 -1.31
CA ALA A 98 -17.69 -6.61 -2.61
C ALA A 98 -17.33 -5.17 -3.06
N LEU A 99 -17.08 -4.24 -2.13
CA LEU A 99 -16.59 -2.89 -2.44
C LEU A 99 -15.29 -2.92 -3.27
N PHE A 100 -14.40 -3.86 -2.96
CA PHE A 100 -13.08 -3.99 -3.57
C PHE A 100 -13.09 -4.74 -4.91
N ARG A 101 -14.27 -4.99 -5.48
CA ARG A 101 -14.41 -5.35 -6.90
C ARG A 101 -14.52 -4.13 -7.81
N ARG A 102 -14.71 -2.93 -7.24
CA ARG A 102 -14.89 -1.70 -8.00
C ARG A 102 -13.62 -1.38 -8.81
N PRO A 103 -13.71 -1.21 -10.14
CA PRO A 103 -12.56 -0.81 -10.94
C PRO A 103 -12.20 0.66 -10.66
N THR A 104 -10.94 1.01 -10.91
CA THR A 104 -10.44 2.39 -10.95
C THR A 104 -9.65 2.60 -12.24
N ASP A 105 -9.25 3.84 -12.54
CA ASP A 105 -8.42 4.12 -13.71
C ASP A 105 -7.04 3.43 -13.66
N LEU A 106 -6.50 3.23 -12.45
CA LEU A 106 -5.23 2.54 -12.23
C LEU A 106 -5.38 1.01 -12.22
N THR A 107 -6.60 0.49 -12.06
CA THR A 107 -6.88 -0.95 -11.94
C THR A 107 -7.88 -1.41 -12.99
N ARG A 108 -7.81 -0.80 -14.18
CA ARG A 108 -8.67 -1.17 -15.30
C ARG A 108 -8.49 -2.66 -15.62
N PRO A 109 -9.58 -3.41 -15.86
CA PRO A 109 -9.48 -4.83 -16.19
C PRO A 109 -8.48 -5.07 -17.34
N ASN A 110 -7.53 -5.97 -17.10
CA ASN A 110 -6.59 -6.44 -18.11
C ASN A 110 -6.69 -7.97 -18.18
N ASP A 111 -6.91 -8.51 -19.39
CA ASP A 111 -7.01 -9.95 -19.62
C ASP A 111 -5.65 -10.62 -19.82
N GLU A 112 -4.58 -9.85 -19.99
CA GLU A 112 -3.21 -10.34 -20.25
C GLU A 112 -2.77 -11.43 -19.26
N PHE A 113 -2.96 -11.21 -17.97
CA PHE A 113 -2.57 -12.17 -16.92
C PHE A 113 -3.54 -13.35 -16.78
N ARG A 114 -4.74 -13.24 -17.37
CA ARG A 114 -5.83 -14.20 -17.20
C ARG A 114 -5.84 -15.29 -18.25
N VAL A 115 -5.27 -15.04 -19.43
CA VAL A 115 -5.25 -16.00 -20.52
C VAL A 115 -4.57 -17.29 -20.06
N GLY A 116 -5.32 -18.40 -20.08
CA GLY A 116 -4.81 -19.72 -19.69
C GLY A 116 -4.62 -19.92 -18.19
N LEU A 117 -5.24 -19.11 -17.32
CA LEU A 117 -5.30 -19.42 -15.89
C LEU A 117 -6.05 -20.73 -15.64
N SER A 118 -5.57 -21.51 -14.67
CA SER A 118 -6.24 -22.74 -14.23
C SER A 118 -7.03 -22.50 -12.95
N HIS A 119 -8.34 -22.79 -12.98
CA HIS A 119 -9.18 -22.76 -11.77
C HIS A 119 -9.24 -24.11 -11.03
N LYS A 120 -8.49 -25.13 -11.50
CA LYS A 120 -8.61 -26.52 -10.98
C LYS A 120 -8.18 -26.66 -9.52
N ASP A 121 -7.16 -25.90 -9.11
CA ASP A 121 -6.53 -26.02 -7.79
C ASP A 121 -7.10 -25.00 -6.78
N GLY A 122 -8.19 -24.31 -7.14
CA GLY A 122 -8.91 -23.38 -6.28
C GLY A 122 -8.39 -21.94 -6.33
N ARG A 123 -9.07 -21.07 -5.58
CA ARG A 123 -8.84 -19.60 -5.62
C ARG A 123 -7.44 -19.21 -5.16
N ILE A 124 -6.92 -19.84 -4.12
CA ILE A 124 -5.60 -19.51 -3.58
C ILE A 124 -4.52 -19.83 -4.61
N ALA A 125 -4.54 -21.03 -5.20
CA ALA A 125 -3.60 -21.41 -6.25
C ALA A 125 -3.65 -20.44 -7.44
N LEU A 126 -4.87 -20.04 -7.86
CA LEU A 126 -5.06 -19.03 -8.91
C LEU A 126 -4.44 -17.67 -8.54
N LEU A 127 -4.59 -17.20 -7.31
CA LEU A 127 -4.01 -15.93 -6.86
C LEU A 127 -2.48 -15.99 -6.80
N HIS A 128 -1.89 -17.11 -6.38
CA HIS A 128 -0.45 -17.33 -6.47
C HIS A 128 0.04 -17.37 -7.93
N GLU A 129 -0.70 -18.02 -8.82
CA GLU A 129 -0.38 -18.03 -10.25
C GLU A 129 -0.43 -16.61 -10.86
N LEU A 130 -1.44 -15.81 -10.49
CA LEU A 130 -1.52 -14.40 -10.87
C LEU A 130 -0.33 -13.59 -10.37
N MET A 131 0.04 -13.74 -9.09
CA MET A 131 1.20 -13.06 -8.49
C MET A 131 2.48 -13.39 -9.26
N ALA A 132 2.74 -14.66 -9.55
CA ALA A 132 3.91 -15.11 -10.28
C ALA A 132 3.96 -14.58 -11.72
N ARG A 133 2.82 -14.54 -12.42
CA ARG A 133 2.73 -13.98 -13.78
C ARG A 133 3.02 -12.47 -13.80
N VAL A 134 2.45 -11.74 -12.85
CA VAL A 134 2.70 -10.29 -12.70
C VAL A 134 4.17 -10.04 -12.35
N HIS A 135 4.73 -10.81 -11.41
CA HIS A 135 6.13 -10.71 -11.04
C HIS A 135 7.08 -10.96 -12.23
N ALA A 136 6.81 -12.01 -13.00
CA ALA A 136 7.60 -12.36 -14.19
C ALA A 136 7.57 -11.26 -15.25
N GLN A 137 6.45 -10.53 -15.41
CA GLN A 137 6.41 -9.38 -16.30
C GLN A 137 7.16 -8.18 -15.72
N ALA A 138 6.96 -7.88 -14.43
CA ALA A 138 7.60 -6.73 -13.77
C ALA A 138 9.13 -6.84 -13.73
N THR A 139 9.66 -8.06 -13.65
CA THR A 139 11.11 -8.34 -13.62
C THR A 139 11.67 -8.83 -14.96
N GLY A 140 10.81 -9.08 -15.95
CA GLY A 140 11.20 -9.55 -17.27
C GLY A 140 11.86 -8.45 -18.12
N PRO A 141 12.58 -8.82 -19.20
CA PRO A 141 13.14 -7.84 -20.13
C PRO A 141 12.01 -7.04 -20.79
N SER A 142 11.97 -5.73 -20.55
CA SER A 142 11.07 -4.79 -21.23
C SER A 142 11.31 -4.84 -22.74
N GLN A 143 10.40 -5.47 -23.49
CA GLN A 143 10.41 -5.43 -24.96
C GLN A 143 9.34 -4.47 -25.46
N THR A 144 9.61 -3.18 -25.35
CA THR A 144 8.95 -2.17 -26.18
C THR A 144 9.92 -1.77 -27.27
N GLN A 145 9.69 -2.28 -28.49
CA GLN A 145 10.33 -1.75 -29.69
C GLN A 145 9.51 -0.55 -30.15
N ASP A 146 10.05 0.66 -29.99
CA ASP A 146 9.59 1.81 -30.75
C ASP A 146 9.99 1.64 -32.23
N ALA A 147 9.23 2.23 -33.14
CA ALA A 147 9.45 2.18 -34.59
C ALA A 147 10.86 2.68 -35.04
N ASP A 148 11.60 3.35 -34.14
CA ASP A 148 12.94 3.90 -34.37
C ASP A 148 14.09 3.08 -33.71
N GLY A 149 13.81 1.89 -33.18
CA GLY A 149 14.86 0.95 -32.75
C GLY A 149 15.67 1.37 -31.51
N GLN A 150 15.17 2.29 -30.69
CA GLN A 150 15.76 2.63 -29.40
C GLN A 150 15.10 1.82 -28.29
N SER A 151 15.90 0.98 -27.62
CA SER A 151 15.49 0.27 -26.40
C SER A 151 15.55 1.24 -25.22
N GLN A 152 14.40 1.69 -24.72
CA GLN A 152 14.30 2.21 -23.36
C GLN A 152 13.71 1.13 -22.46
N SER A 153 14.46 0.71 -21.46
CA SER A 153 13.94 -0.12 -20.37
C SER A 153 13.08 0.75 -19.46
N GLN A 154 11.81 0.96 -19.82
CA GLN A 154 10.80 1.35 -18.83
C GLN A 154 10.29 0.06 -18.20
N GLY A 155 11.04 -0.47 -17.22
CA GLY A 155 10.43 -1.42 -16.29
C GLY A 155 9.17 -0.77 -15.72
N SER A 156 8.05 -1.50 -15.70
CA SER A 156 6.81 -1.04 -15.05
C SER A 156 7.17 -0.54 -13.65
N ARG A 157 6.63 0.62 -13.24
CA ARG A 157 6.92 1.16 -11.90
C ARG A 157 6.48 0.12 -10.87
N PRO A 158 7.12 0.02 -9.69
CA PRO A 158 6.73 -0.93 -8.66
C PRO A 158 5.22 -0.90 -8.31
N ASP A 159 4.61 0.29 -8.35
CA ASP A 159 3.16 0.46 -8.15
C ASP A 159 2.29 -0.23 -9.21
N ASP A 160 2.79 -0.35 -10.43
CA ASP A 160 2.09 -0.92 -11.57
C ASP A 160 1.88 -2.43 -11.37
N ALA A 161 2.81 -3.14 -10.71
CA ALA A 161 2.67 -4.57 -10.45
C ALA A 161 1.54 -4.86 -9.46
N VAL A 162 1.43 -4.06 -8.39
CA VAL A 162 0.35 -4.20 -7.40
C VAL A 162 -1.01 -3.89 -8.05
N HIS A 163 -1.08 -2.84 -8.89
CA HIS A 163 -2.29 -2.54 -9.66
C HIS A 163 -2.65 -3.62 -10.67
N ALA A 164 -1.66 -4.18 -11.37
CA ALA A 164 -1.85 -5.27 -12.33
C ALA A 164 -2.43 -6.52 -11.66
N PHE A 165 -1.88 -6.92 -10.50
CA PHE A 165 -2.43 -8.02 -9.71
C PHE A 165 -3.88 -7.75 -9.31
N ILE A 166 -4.17 -6.55 -8.79
CA ILE A 166 -5.53 -6.17 -8.37
C ILE A 166 -6.49 -6.18 -9.55
N ALA A 167 -6.08 -5.64 -10.70
CA ALA A 167 -6.87 -5.63 -11.92
C ALA A 167 -7.22 -7.06 -12.39
N ALA A 168 -6.22 -7.95 -12.40
CA ALA A 168 -6.41 -9.35 -12.80
C ALA A 168 -7.33 -10.10 -11.82
N ALA A 169 -7.14 -9.94 -10.51
CA ALA A 169 -8.00 -10.54 -9.49
C ALA A 169 -9.45 -10.03 -9.59
N ARG A 170 -9.65 -8.71 -9.77
CA ARG A 170 -10.99 -8.11 -9.93
C ARG A 170 -11.69 -8.61 -11.20
N ALA A 171 -10.94 -8.82 -12.28
CA ALA A 171 -11.47 -9.37 -13.52
C ALA A 171 -11.89 -10.85 -13.39
N GLU A 172 -11.33 -11.59 -12.44
CA GLU A 172 -11.81 -12.91 -11.95
C GLU A 172 -12.96 -12.79 -10.92
N ASN A 173 -13.55 -11.61 -10.75
CA ASN A 173 -14.60 -11.30 -9.76
C ASN A 173 -14.15 -11.55 -8.30
N ILE A 174 -12.84 -11.52 -8.03
CA ILE A 174 -12.26 -11.63 -6.70
C ILE A 174 -12.06 -10.21 -6.13
N PRO A 175 -12.61 -9.90 -4.95
CA PRO A 175 -12.28 -8.65 -4.28
C PRO A 175 -10.77 -8.55 -4.03
N ALA A 176 -10.17 -7.44 -4.44
CA ALA A 176 -8.76 -7.17 -4.22
C ALA A 176 -8.53 -5.70 -3.89
N ARG A 177 -7.63 -5.40 -2.95
CA ARG A 177 -7.36 -4.06 -2.44
C ARG A 177 -5.87 -3.76 -2.44
N TYR A 178 -5.56 -2.49 -2.68
CA TYR A 178 -4.20 -1.96 -2.62
C TYR A 178 -3.87 -1.65 -1.17
N VAL A 179 -2.70 -2.05 -0.71
CA VAL A 179 -2.26 -1.89 0.68
C VAL A 179 -0.93 -1.15 0.69
N THR A 180 -0.80 -0.17 1.57
CA THR A 180 0.45 0.54 1.85
C THR A 180 0.93 0.24 3.25
N GLY A 181 2.25 0.29 3.41
CA GLY A 181 2.89 -0.03 4.66
C GLY A 181 4.40 0.15 4.60
N TYR A 182 5.09 -0.57 5.48
CA TYR A 182 6.54 -0.61 5.52
C TYR A 182 7.03 -2.03 5.29
N LEU A 183 8.23 -2.14 4.73
CA LEU A 183 8.94 -3.38 4.56
C LEU A 183 10.37 -3.23 5.07
N PHE A 184 10.80 -4.17 5.91
CA PHE A 184 12.18 -4.31 6.36
C PHE A 184 12.76 -5.61 5.82
N ASP A 185 13.54 -5.53 4.75
CA ASP A 185 14.03 -6.69 4.02
C ASP A 185 15.48 -6.47 3.60
N ASP A 186 16.32 -7.50 3.71
CA ASP A 186 17.76 -7.44 3.40
C ASP A 186 18.51 -6.25 4.05
N GLY A 187 18.11 -5.90 5.28
CA GLY A 187 18.69 -4.78 6.03
C GLY A 187 18.28 -3.39 5.54
N ALA A 188 17.37 -3.29 4.58
CA ALA A 188 16.84 -2.05 4.05
C ALA A 188 15.38 -1.84 4.46
N ALA A 189 15.08 -0.64 4.96
CA ALA A 189 13.74 -0.22 5.31
C ALA A 189 13.17 0.69 4.21
N ARG A 190 11.92 0.49 3.82
CA ARG A 190 11.24 1.32 2.83
C ARG A 190 9.73 1.40 3.08
N PHE A 191 9.12 2.48 2.61
CA PHE A 191 7.68 2.52 2.38
C PHE A 191 7.37 1.60 1.20
N HIS A 192 6.34 0.77 1.31
CA HIS A 192 6.09 -0.31 0.38
C HIS A 192 4.59 -0.53 0.16
N ALA A 193 4.27 -1.20 -0.93
CA ALA A 193 2.90 -1.55 -1.27
C ALA A 193 2.78 -3.00 -1.74
N TRP A 194 1.64 -3.61 -1.44
CA TRP A 194 1.26 -4.95 -1.88
C TRP A 194 -0.26 -5.03 -2.06
N ALA A 195 -0.75 -6.17 -2.54
CA ALA A 195 -2.17 -6.40 -2.70
C ALA A 195 -2.71 -7.33 -1.62
N GLU A 196 -3.98 -7.15 -1.24
CA GLU A 196 -4.73 -8.17 -0.50
C GLU A 196 -5.91 -8.63 -1.35
N ALA A 197 -6.15 -9.94 -1.43
CA ALA A 197 -7.28 -10.53 -2.13
C ALA A 197 -8.15 -11.39 -1.19
N TRP A 198 -9.45 -11.45 -1.48
CA TRP A 198 -10.44 -12.09 -0.60
C TRP A 198 -10.70 -13.56 -0.95
N ASP A 199 -10.52 -14.42 0.04
CA ASP A 199 -10.97 -15.80 0.03
C ASP A 199 -12.17 -16.00 0.97
N ASP A 200 -13.16 -16.80 0.54
CA ASP A 200 -14.39 -16.99 1.32
C ASP A 200 -14.18 -17.86 2.58
N GLY A 201 -13.15 -18.69 2.61
CA GLY A 201 -12.74 -19.45 3.79
C GLY A 201 -11.85 -18.62 4.72
N LEU A 202 -10.78 -18.04 4.17
CA LEU A 202 -9.71 -17.43 4.94
C LEU A 202 -9.87 -15.93 5.21
N GLY A 203 -10.67 -15.20 4.42
CA GLY A 203 -10.74 -13.73 4.47
C GLY A 203 -9.65 -13.08 3.61
N TRP A 204 -9.06 -11.97 4.06
CA TRP A 204 -7.98 -11.30 3.33
C TRP A 204 -6.68 -12.09 3.39
N ILE A 205 -6.04 -12.24 2.24
CA ILE A 205 -4.72 -12.83 2.07
C ILE A 205 -3.85 -11.82 1.30
N GLY A 206 -2.66 -11.54 1.80
CA GLY A 206 -1.69 -10.65 1.17
C GLY A 206 -0.89 -11.33 0.07
N PHE A 207 -0.61 -10.60 -1.00
CA PHE A 207 0.19 -10.98 -2.16
C PHE A 207 1.09 -9.80 -2.54
N ASP A 208 2.40 -10.01 -2.52
CA ASP A 208 3.39 -9.03 -2.97
C ASP A 208 3.94 -9.47 -4.34
N PRO A 209 3.37 -8.94 -5.45
CA PRO A 209 3.83 -9.28 -6.79
C PRO A 209 5.22 -8.72 -7.13
N LEU A 210 5.76 -7.79 -6.35
CA LEU A 210 7.12 -7.29 -6.56
C LEU A 210 8.17 -8.27 -6.02
N LEU A 211 7.82 -9.01 -4.97
CA LEU A 211 8.71 -9.98 -4.32
C LEU A 211 8.35 -11.44 -4.58
N ASP A 212 7.28 -11.67 -5.36
CA ASP A 212 6.69 -12.98 -5.62
C ASP A 212 6.44 -13.81 -4.36
N ARG A 213 5.96 -13.15 -3.29
CA ARG A 213 5.69 -13.81 -2.01
C ARG A 213 4.53 -13.17 -1.29
N CYS A 214 3.95 -13.92 -0.36
CA CYS A 214 3.00 -13.37 0.60
C CYS A 214 3.72 -12.49 1.63
N PRO A 215 3.08 -11.43 2.17
CA PRO A 215 3.61 -10.67 3.29
C PRO A 215 3.92 -11.54 4.51
N THR A 216 5.11 -11.35 5.06
CA THR A 216 5.65 -12.01 6.26
C THR A 216 5.70 -11.04 7.44
N ASP A 217 6.34 -11.41 8.55
CA ASP A 217 6.58 -10.52 9.69
C ASP A 217 7.59 -9.39 9.41
N HIS A 218 8.14 -9.32 8.21
CA HIS A 218 8.91 -8.18 7.71
C HIS A 218 8.04 -7.01 7.22
N HIS A 219 6.73 -7.20 7.13
CA HIS A 219 5.78 -6.19 6.65
C HIS A 219 5.02 -5.54 7.81
N ILE A 220 4.84 -4.23 7.75
CA ILE A 220 3.99 -3.45 8.67
C ILE A 220 2.89 -2.79 7.85
N ARG A 221 1.63 -3.19 8.09
CA ARG A 221 0.45 -2.69 7.39
C ARG A 221 -0.04 -1.35 7.94
N LEU A 222 -0.32 -0.39 7.06
CA LEU A 222 -0.92 0.90 7.42
C LEU A 222 -2.35 1.03 6.92
N ALA A 223 -2.51 1.12 5.60
CA ALA A 223 -3.77 1.50 4.98
C ALA A 223 -4.10 0.59 3.80
N ALA A 224 -5.38 0.44 3.52
CA ALA A 224 -5.87 -0.26 2.35
C ALA A 224 -6.93 0.56 1.61
N GLY A 225 -7.09 0.28 0.32
CA GLY A 225 -8.05 0.98 -0.52
C GLY A 225 -8.17 0.33 -1.90
N LEU A 226 -8.80 1.05 -2.84
CA LEU A 226 -9.01 0.54 -4.19
C LEU A 226 -7.75 0.54 -5.06
N ASP A 227 -6.86 1.51 -4.86
CA ASP A 227 -5.64 1.77 -5.63
C ASP A 227 -4.70 2.76 -4.90
N ALA A 228 -3.56 3.14 -5.50
CA ALA A 228 -2.51 3.94 -4.86
C ALA A 228 -2.97 5.36 -4.46
N THR A 229 -3.53 6.13 -5.41
CA THR A 229 -4.93 6.53 -5.27
C THR A 229 -5.48 6.73 -3.87
N SER A 230 -6.31 5.78 -3.48
CA SER A 230 -7.01 5.70 -2.20
C SER A 230 -6.11 5.62 -0.96
N THR A 231 -4.85 5.19 -1.09
CA THR A 231 -3.95 4.88 0.03
C THR A 231 -2.75 5.80 0.16
N MET A 232 -2.73 6.94 -0.54
CA MET A 232 -1.65 7.92 -0.42
C MET A 232 -1.41 8.28 1.06
N PRO A 233 -0.18 8.12 1.57
CA PRO A 233 0.10 8.31 2.99
C PRO A 233 -0.30 9.70 3.48
N ILE A 234 -0.13 10.72 2.63
CA ILE A 234 -0.65 12.05 2.90
C ILE A 234 -1.21 12.64 1.59
N ARG A 235 -2.38 13.26 1.70
CA ARG A 235 -2.93 14.13 0.65
C ARG A 235 -3.11 15.52 1.21
N ALA A 236 -2.96 16.53 0.37
CA ALA A 236 -3.11 17.91 0.81
C ALA A 236 -3.88 18.79 -0.18
N VAL A 237 -4.49 19.83 0.38
CA VAL A 237 -5.06 20.95 -0.35
C VAL A 237 -4.48 22.25 0.22
N PRO A 238 -3.81 23.10 -0.61
CA PRO A 238 -3.50 22.88 -2.02
C PRO A 238 -2.55 21.69 -2.23
N MET A 239 -2.55 21.14 -3.45
CA MET A 239 -1.68 20.03 -3.83
C MET A 239 -0.21 20.49 -3.78
N TRP A 240 0.67 19.58 -3.36
CA TRP A 240 2.11 19.85 -3.27
C TRP A 240 2.75 19.97 -4.65
N LEU A 241 3.77 20.81 -4.73
CA LEU A 241 4.47 21.11 -5.98
C LEU A 241 5.47 20.02 -6.37
N GLU A 242 5.99 19.29 -5.38
CA GLU A 242 7.08 18.32 -5.53
C GLU A 242 6.80 17.04 -4.74
N MET A 243 7.46 15.94 -5.13
CA MET A 243 7.44 14.71 -4.33
C MET A 243 8.17 14.94 -3.00
N PRO A 244 7.72 14.29 -1.90
CA PRO A 244 8.46 14.36 -0.65
C PRO A 244 9.86 13.82 -0.79
N VAL A 245 10.76 14.39 0.01
CA VAL A 245 11.93 13.65 0.47
C VAL A 245 11.47 12.76 1.62
N GLU A 246 11.72 11.47 1.52
CA GLU A 246 11.35 10.51 2.55
C GLU A 246 12.56 9.71 3.05
N THR A 247 12.53 9.33 4.32
CA THR A 247 13.52 8.44 4.93
C THR A 247 12.81 7.48 5.86
N VAL A 248 13.02 6.19 5.66
CA VAL A 248 12.45 5.12 6.47
C VAL A 248 13.60 4.37 7.15
N GLU A 249 13.50 4.24 8.46
CA GLU A 249 14.43 3.48 9.29
C GLU A 249 13.65 2.43 10.09
N ILE A 250 14.06 1.17 10.00
CA ILE A 250 13.49 0.08 10.79
C ILE A 250 14.65 -0.71 11.41
N THR A 251 14.51 -1.01 12.70
CA THR A 251 15.44 -1.87 13.45
C THR A 251 14.66 -2.91 14.23
N GLU A 252 15.25 -4.09 14.43
CA GLU A 252 14.74 -5.04 15.42
C GLU A 252 14.93 -4.46 16.83
N ALA A 253 13.92 -4.63 17.69
CA ALA A 253 13.83 -3.99 19.01
C ALA A 253 13.91 -4.99 20.18
#